data_AF-A0A536KRR7-F1
#
_entry.id   AF-A0A536KRR7-F1
#
_cell.length_a   1.000
_cell.length_b   1.000
_cell.length_c   1.000
_cell.angle_alpha   90.00
_cell.angle_beta   90.00
_cell.angle_gamma   90.00
#
_symmetry.space_group_name_H-M   'P 1'
#
loop_
_entity.id
_entity.type
_entity.pdbx_description
1 polymer ?
#
loop_
_entity_poly.entity_id
_entity_poly.type
_entity_poly.pdbx_seq_one_letter_code
_entity_poly.pdbx_strand_id
1 'polypeptide(L)'
;MQIVGGLIGLFLVGGVLRDAFETIVLPRRVSGVRLSKVFYQLTWKPWAAVGRRMPLGDRREAFLSTYGPISLLMLIVLWGILLVCGFALLLWAAGFDGGLSGLNYLYVSATMFTTLGLGDFLPKSELARFLSVIEAGTGFGFLA
;
A
#
# COMPACT_ATOMS: atom_id res chain seq x y z
N MET A 1 -1.09 -9.15 22.61
CA MET A 1 -0.35 -8.42 21.55
C MET A 1 -0.93 -8.67 20.16
N GLN A 2 -1.28 -9.91 19.80
CA GLN A 2 -1.89 -10.26 18.50
C GLN A 2 -3.16 -9.46 18.16
N ILE A 3 -4.07 -9.27 19.13
CA ILE A 3 -5.31 -8.49 18.92
C ILE A 3 -5.00 -7.04 18.50
N VAL A 4 -4.01 -6.41 19.15
CA VAL A 4 -3.60 -5.03 18.82
C VAL A 4 -3.00 -4.98 17.43
N GLY A 5 -2.13 -5.95 17.08
CA GLY A 5 -1.57 -6.05 15.73
C GLY A 5 -2.65 -6.25 14.66
N GLY A 6 -3.64 -7.09 14.93
CA GLY A 6 -4.77 -7.32 14.04
C GLY A 6 -5.62 -6.07 13.83
N LEU A 7 -5.89 -5.31 14.90
CA LEU A 7 -6.59 -4.02 14.78
C LEU A 7 -5.79 -3.02 13.95
N ILE A 8 -4.48 -2.90 14.20
CA ILE A 8 -3.59 -2.01 13.42
C ILE A 8 -3.60 -2.42 11.95
N GLY A 9 -3.48 -3.72 11.66
CA GLY A 9 -3.53 -4.26 10.30
C GLY A 9 -4.87 -3.97 9.61
N LEU A 10 -5.99 -4.16 10.32
CA LEU A 10 -7.33 -3.87 9.80
C LEU A 10 -7.51 -2.39 9.46
N PHE A 11 -7.08 -1.49 10.35
CA PHE A 11 -7.12 -0.05 10.12
C PHE A 11 -6.21 0.36 8.96
N LEU A 12 -5.03 -0.25 8.82
CA LEU A 12 -4.11 -0.02 7.70
C LEU A 12 -4.75 -0.44 6.38
N VAL A 13 -5.23 -1.67 6.28
CA VAL A 13 -5.85 -2.19 5.04
C VAL A 13 -7.08 -1.38 4.67
N GLY A 14 -8.01 -1.18 5.62
CA GLY A 14 -9.22 -0.41 5.38
C GLY A 14 -8.94 1.06 5.02
N GLY A 15 -7.95 1.67 5.67
CA GLY A 15 -7.52 3.04 5.39
C GLY A 15 -6.92 3.19 3.99
N VAL A 16 -6.06 2.27 3.57
CA VAL A 16 -5.46 2.29 2.23
C VAL A 16 -6.49 2.01 1.14
N LEU A 17 -7.35 1.01 1.32
CA LEU A 17 -8.41 0.70 0.34
C LEU A 17 -9.37 1.88 0.17
N ARG A 18 -9.74 2.53 1.27
CA ARG A 18 -10.56 3.74 1.23
C ARG A 18 -9.84 4.87 0.49
N ASP A 19 -8.57 5.13 0.80
CA ASP A 19 -7.79 6.19 0.15
C ASP A 19 -7.60 5.94 -1.35
N ALA A 20 -7.32 4.69 -1.74
CA ALA A 20 -7.20 4.27 -3.14
C ALA A 20 -8.53 4.45 -3.89
N PHE A 21 -9.64 3.98 -3.31
CA PHE A 21 -10.97 4.13 -3.89
C PHE A 21 -11.38 5.61 -4.01
N GLU A 22 -11.18 6.42 -2.96
CA GLU A 22 -11.49 7.84 -3.00
C GLU A 22 -10.63 8.59 -4.03
N THR A 23 -9.36 8.20 -4.20
CA THR A 23 -8.42 8.87 -5.11
C THR A 23 -8.66 8.49 -6.57
N ILE A 24 -8.94 7.22 -6.86
CA ILE A 24 -9.13 6.72 -8.23
C ILE A 24 -10.59 6.85 -8.68
N VAL A 25 -11.54 6.44 -7.85
CA VAL A 25 -12.96 6.29 -8.23
C VAL A 25 -13.79 7.54 -7.91
N LEU A 26 -13.47 8.29 -6.84
CA LEU A 26 -14.21 9.50 -6.43
C LEU A 26 -13.38 10.79 -6.55
N PRO A 27 -13.08 11.27 -7.76
CA PRO A 27 -12.29 12.48 -7.94
C PRO A 27 -12.95 13.76 -7.36
N ARG A 28 -14.27 13.78 -7.11
CA ARG A 28 -15.02 15.04 -6.89
C ARG A 28 -15.70 15.29 -5.54
N ARG A 29 -15.76 14.38 -4.57
CA ARG A 29 -16.55 14.64 -3.33
C ARG A 29 -16.05 13.95 -2.05
N VAL A 30 -14.95 14.40 -1.44
CA VAL A 30 -14.78 14.28 0.04
C VAL A 30 -13.62 15.13 0.58
N SER A 31 -13.89 15.97 1.58
CA SER A 31 -12.95 16.89 2.24
C SER A 31 -12.30 16.27 3.49
N GLY A 32 -11.55 15.18 3.33
CA GLY A 32 -10.88 14.46 4.44
C GLY A 32 -9.34 14.53 4.43
N VAL A 33 -8.72 14.00 5.49
CA VAL A 33 -7.26 13.77 5.58
C VAL A 33 -6.93 12.51 4.78
N ARG A 34 -6.33 12.67 3.59
CA ARG A 34 -5.99 11.57 2.67
C ARG A 34 -4.51 11.20 2.79
N LEU A 35 -4.21 9.91 2.80
CA LEU A 35 -2.83 9.41 2.73
C LEU A 35 -2.14 9.96 1.47
N SER A 36 -2.88 9.97 0.36
CA SER A 36 -2.49 10.62 -0.89
C SER A 36 -2.13 12.09 -0.73
N LYS A 37 -2.90 12.86 0.07
CA LYS A 37 -2.62 14.29 0.28
C LYS A 37 -1.33 14.51 1.07
N VAL A 38 -1.08 13.68 2.08
CA VAL A 38 0.19 13.70 2.83
C VAL A 38 1.34 13.35 1.90
N PHE A 39 1.19 12.29 1.10
CA PHE A 39 2.19 11.89 0.10
C PHE A 39 2.53 13.05 -0.84
N TYR A 40 1.55 13.65 -1.50
CA TYR A 40 1.76 14.77 -2.43
C TYR A 40 2.39 15.99 -1.76
N GLN A 41 2.00 16.32 -0.53
CA GLN A 41 2.61 17.43 0.21
C GLN A 41 4.08 17.17 0.53
N LEU A 42 4.43 15.92 0.85
CA LEU A 42 5.79 15.52 1.21
C LEU A 42 6.69 15.42 -0.02
N THR A 43 6.20 14.86 -1.12
CA THR A 43 6.98 14.63 -2.36
C THR A 43 7.06 15.87 -3.25
N TRP A 44 6.08 16.78 -3.18
CA TRP A 44 6.12 18.02 -3.96
C TRP A 44 7.21 18.98 -3.49
N LYS A 45 7.41 19.12 -2.17
CA LYS A 45 8.42 20.03 -1.60
C LYS A 45 9.84 19.81 -2.15
N PRO A 46 10.41 18.58 -2.11
CA PRO A 46 11.73 18.31 -2.67
C PRO A 46 11.72 18.43 -4.20
N TRP A 47 10.69 17.95 -4.88
CA TRP A 47 10.60 18.06 -6.35
C TRP A 47 10.61 19.52 -6.83
N ALA A 48 9.78 20.37 -6.21
CA ALA A 48 9.73 21.79 -6.48
C ALA A 48 11.00 22.54 -6.04
N ALA A 49 11.71 22.05 -5.01
CA ALA A 49 13.00 22.62 -4.63
C ALA A 49 14.07 22.36 -5.70
N VAL A 50 14.12 21.15 -6.27
CA VAL A 50 15.01 20.81 -7.39
C VAL A 50 14.66 21.62 -8.63
N GLY A 51 13.38 21.68 -9.00
CA GLY A 51 12.94 22.46 -10.16
C GLY A 51 13.18 23.97 -10.03
N ARG A 52 13.12 24.54 -8.81
CA ARG A 52 13.44 25.95 -8.56
C ARG A 52 14.92 26.30 -8.69
N ARG A 53 15.82 25.32 -8.60
CA ARG A 53 17.26 25.52 -8.85
C ARG A 53 17.60 25.53 -10.34
N MET A 54 16.68 25.16 -11.21
CA MET A 54 16.88 25.19 -12.66
C MET A 54 16.57 26.59 -13.23
N PRO A 55 17.28 27.02 -14.28
CA PRO A 55 16.96 28.26 -15.00
C PRO A 55 15.52 28.27 -15.50
N LEU A 56 14.93 29.47 -15.57
CA LEU A 56 13.62 29.67 -16.21
C LEU A 56 13.72 29.29 -17.70
N GLY A 57 12.81 28.43 -18.16
CA GLY A 57 12.74 27.95 -19.55
C GLY A 57 12.12 26.56 -19.66
N ASP A 58 11.99 26.05 -20.88
CA ASP A 58 11.29 24.81 -21.23
C ASP A 58 11.75 23.59 -20.43
N ARG A 59 13.02 23.53 -20.03
CA ARG A 59 13.58 22.44 -19.21
C ARG A 59 12.96 22.36 -17.81
N ARG A 60 12.68 23.50 -17.17
CA ARG A 60 12.06 23.54 -15.84
C ARG A 60 10.60 23.11 -15.93
N GLU A 61 9.90 23.53 -16.98
CA GLU A 61 8.51 23.14 -17.20
C GLU A 61 8.39 21.65 -17.51
N ALA A 62 9.25 21.09 -18.36
CA ALA A 62 9.30 19.66 -18.64
C ALA A 62 9.59 18.83 -17.37
N PHE A 63 10.51 19.28 -16.52
CA PHE A 63 10.82 18.59 -15.26
C PHE A 63 9.63 18.61 -14.28
N LEU A 64 8.94 19.75 -14.17
CA LEU A 64 7.78 19.87 -13.28
C LEU A 64 6.55 19.12 -13.82
N SER A 65 6.35 19.05 -15.14
CA SER A 65 5.23 18.31 -15.73
C SER A 65 5.38 16.79 -15.55
N THR A 66 6.61 16.28 -15.52
CA THR A 66 6.91 14.86 -15.28
C THR A 66 6.50 14.38 -13.88
N TYR A 67 6.32 15.30 -12.92
CA TYR A 67 5.93 14.97 -11.56
C TYR A 67 4.57 14.27 -11.48
N GLY A 68 3.58 14.75 -12.25
CA GLY A 68 2.21 14.22 -12.20
C GLY A 68 2.15 12.71 -12.45
N PRO A 69 2.67 12.23 -13.59
CA PRO A 69 2.71 10.79 -13.90
C PRO A 69 3.53 9.98 -12.89
N ILE A 70 4.74 10.42 -12.55
CA ILE A 70 5.65 9.65 -11.68
C ILE A 70 5.08 9.55 -10.25
N SER A 71 4.54 10.63 -9.71
CA SER A 71 3.98 10.66 -8.36
C SER A 71 2.78 9.72 -8.20
N LEU A 72 1.96 9.57 -9.24
CA LEU A 72 0.86 8.60 -9.25
C LEU A 72 1.39 7.16 -9.21
N LEU A 73 2.42 6.83 -9.99
CA LEU A 73 3.06 5.50 -9.95
C LEU A 73 3.65 5.21 -8.56
N MET A 74 4.36 6.17 -7.96
CA MET A 74 4.90 6.02 -6.61
C MET A 74 3.81 5.84 -5.55
N LEU A 75 2.67 6.51 -5.71
CA LEU A 75 1.53 6.40 -4.81
C LEU A 75 0.92 4.98 -4.86
N ILE A 76 0.80 4.38 -6.06
CA ILE A 76 0.38 2.98 -6.22
C ILE A 76 1.36 2.05 -5.50
N VAL A 77 2.67 2.21 -5.70
CA VAL A 77 3.66 1.39 -5.00
C VAL A 77 3.55 1.54 -3.48
N LEU A 78 3.35 2.77 -2.99
CA LEU A 78 3.16 3.03 -1.56
C LEU A 78 1.93 2.32 -1.00
N TRP A 79 0.79 2.38 -1.69
CA TRP A 79 -0.42 1.66 -1.28
C TRP A 79 -0.17 0.15 -1.24
N GLY A 80 0.47 -0.42 -2.26
CA GLY A 80 0.83 -1.84 -2.29
C GLY A 80 1.67 -2.25 -1.09
N ILE A 81 2.73 -1.48 -0.76
CA ILE A 81 3.58 -1.73 0.41
C ILE A 81 2.75 -1.68 1.70
N LEU A 82 1.88 -0.68 1.87
CA LEU A 82 1.06 -0.55 3.07
C LEU A 82 0.01 -1.66 3.21
N LEU A 83 -0.58 -2.12 2.10
CA LEU A 83 -1.48 -3.26 2.09
C LEU A 83 -0.76 -4.54 2.51
N VAL A 84 0.42 -4.82 1.93
CA VAL A 84 1.26 -5.96 2.31
C VAL A 84 1.63 -5.90 3.79
N CYS A 85 2.05 -4.73 4.30
CA CYS A 85 2.32 -4.56 5.73
C CYS A 85 1.06 -4.80 6.60
N GLY A 86 -0.11 -4.31 6.15
CA GLY A 86 -1.37 -4.48 6.86
C GLY A 86 -1.84 -5.94 6.92
N PHE A 87 -1.78 -6.65 5.79
CA PHE A 87 -2.11 -8.07 5.72
C PHE A 87 -1.10 -8.93 6.49
N ALA A 88 0.19 -8.63 6.45
CA ALA A 88 1.19 -9.31 7.27
C ALA A 88 0.84 -9.27 8.77
N LEU A 89 0.37 -8.11 9.27
CA LEU A 89 -0.10 -7.97 10.65
C LEU A 89 -1.39 -8.76 10.93
N LEU A 90 -2.32 -8.80 9.97
CA LEU A 90 -3.54 -9.60 10.07
C LEU A 90 -3.24 -11.11 10.10
N LEU A 91 -2.34 -11.60 9.26
CA LEU A 91 -1.90 -12.99 9.23
C LEU A 91 -1.16 -13.39 10.52
N TRP A 92 -0.35 -12.48 11.07
CA TRP A 92 0.28 -12.66 12.37
C TRP A 92 -0.75 -12.76 13.50
N ALA A 93 -1.74 -11.87 13.50
CA ALA A 93 -2.82 -11.90 14.49
C ALA A 93 -3.71 -13.15 14.36
N ALA A 94 -3.87 -13.67 13.14
CA ALA A 94 -4.63 -14.88 12.81
C ALA A 94 -3.93 -16.19 13.20
N GLY A 95 -2.67 -16.12 13.63
CA GLY A 95 -1.87 -17.30 13.95
C GLY A 95 -1.57 -18.16 12.72
N PHE A 96 -1.17 -17.54 11.60
CA PHE A 96 -0.88 -18.25 10.35
C PHE A 96 0.10 -19.42 10.55
N ASP A 97 1.19 -19.20 11.28
CA ASP A 97 2.09 -20.25 11.78
C ASP A 97 2.83 -19.78 13.05
N GLY A 98 2.83 -20.61 14.10
CA GLY A 98 3.54 -20.33 15.36
C GLY A 98 5.07 -20.28 15.24
N GLY A 99 5.65 -20.80 14.15
CA GLY A 99 7.10 -20.77 13.88
C GLY A 99 7.59 -19.60 13.01
N LEU A 100 6.67 -18.81 12.43
CA LEU A 100 7.04 -17.69 11.57
C LEU A 100 7.56 -16.50 12.39
N SER A 101 8.68 -15.92 11.96
CA SER A 101 9.25 -14.71 12.54
C SER A 101 8.84 -13.46 11.74
N GLY A 102 8.93 -12.28 12.36
CA GLY A 102 8.30 -11.03 11.89
C GLY A 102 8.42 -10.73 10.38
N LEU A 103 9.62 -10.76 9.81
CA LEU A 103 9.81 -10.46 8.38
C LEU A 103 9.23 -11.54 7.44
N ASN A 104 9.11 -12.78 7.90
CA ASN A 104 8.53 -13.85 7.09
C ASN A 104 7.02 -13.63 6.88
N TYR A 105 6.32 -12.98 7.81
CA TYR A 105 4.93 -12.56 7.58
C TYR A 105 4.81 -11.55 6.44
N LEU A 106 5.78 -10.63 6.33
CA LEU A 106 5.83 -9.68 5.22
C LEU A 106 6.10 -10.39 3.90
N TYR A 107 6.99 -11.38 3.90
CA TYR A 107 7.27 -12.21 2.71
C TYR A 107 6.05 -13.03 2.28
N VAL A 108 5.37 -13.70 3.22
CA VAL A 108 4.14 -14.45 2.94
C VAL A 108 3.06 -13.53 2.39
N SER A 109 2.83 -12.39 3.05
CA SER A 109 1.85 -11.41 2.59
C SER A 109 2.20 -10.87 1.18
N ALA A 110 3.47 -10.53 0.93
CA ALA A 110 3.90 -10.06 -0.39
C ALA A 110 3.64 -11.10 -1.48
N THR A 111 3.95 -12.37 -1.23
CA THR A 111 3.76 -13.46 -2.21
C THR A 111 2.28 -13.80 -2.44
N MET A 112 1.42 -13.66 -1.42
CA MET A 112 -0.03 -13.84 -1.55
C MET A 112 -0.69 -12.65 -2.25
N PHE A 113 -0.35 -11.43 -1.85
CA PHE A 113 -0.87 -10.19 -2.44
C PHE A 113 -0.49 -10.05 -3.91
N THR A 114 0.74 -10.38 -4.27
CA THR A 114 1.18 -10.37 -5.68
C THR A 114 0.75 -11.61 -6.45
N THR A 115 0.09 -12.57 -5.80
CA THR A 115 -0.40 -13.83 -6.39
C THR A 115 0.71 -14.75 -6.89
N LEU A 116 1.95 -14.54 -6.44
CA LEU A 116 3.10 -15.38 -6.77
C LEU A 116 2.95 -16.78 -6.17
N GLY A 117 2.44 -16.87 -4.93
CA GLY A 117 1.98 -18.14 -4.34
C GLY A 117 3.02 -19.26 -4.28
N LEU A 118 4.27 -18.96 -3.89
CA LEU A 118 5.39 -19.92 -3.91
C LEU A 118 5.14 -21.22 -3.11
N GLY A 119 4.21 -21.21 -2.15
CA GLY A 119 3.77 -22.42 -1.45
C GLY A 119 4.68 -22.87 -0.30
N ASP A 120 5.75 -22.14 -0.02
CA ASP A 120 6.71 -22.44 1.05
C ASP A 120 6.10 -22.37 2.45
N PHE A 121 5.00 -21.62 2.61
CA PHE A 121 4.28 -21.46 3.86
C PHE A 121 2.78 -21.65 3.66
N LEU A 122 2.16 -22.47 4.51
CA LEU A 122 0.74 -22.79 4.42
C LEU A 122 -0.03 -22.32 5.67
N PRO A 123 -1.25 -21.78 5.50
CA PRO A 123 -2.08 -21.33 6.61
C PRO A 123 -2.56 -22.51 7.47
N LYS A 124 -2.24 -22.47 8.77
CA LYS A 124 -2.62 -23.52 9.73
C LYS A 124 -4.01 -23.30 10.36
N SER A 125 -4.53 -22.07 10.37
CA SER A 125 -5.84 -21.72 10.93
C SER A 125 -6.88 -21.43 9.84
N GLU A 126 -8.17 -21.67 10.14
CA GLU A 126 -9.27 -21.34 9.21
C GLU A 126 -9.35 -19.85 8.90
N LEU A 127 -9.10 -19.01 9.92
CA LEU A 127 -9.09 -17.56 9.77
C LEU A 127 -7.94 -17.10 8.86
N ALA A 128 -6.75 -17.72 8.98
CA ALA A 128 -5.63 -17.45 8.09
C ALA A 128 -5.94 -17.83 6.64
N ARG A 129 -6.60 -18.96 6.40
CA ARG A 129 -7.05 -19.37 5.05
C ARG A 129 -8.00 -18.35 4.43
N PHE A 130 -8.99 -17.90 5.20
CA PHE A 130 -9.95 -16.90 4.73
C PHE A 130 -9.26 -15.56 4.42
N LEU A 131 -8.35 -15.11 5.27
CA LEU A 131 -7.56 -13.90 5.02
C LEU A 131 -6.69 -14.02 3.77
N SER A 132 -6.07 -15.17 3.51
CA SER A 132 -5.27 -15.37 2.29
C SER A 132 -6.10 -15.23 1.01
N VAL A 133 -7.36 -15.69 1.02
CA VAL A 133 -8.27 -15.51 -0.13
C VAL A 133 -8.63 -14.04 -0.33
N ILE A 134 -8.93 -13.32 0.76
CA ILE A 134 -9.21 -11.88 0.70
C ILE A 134 -7.99 -11.11 0.20
N GLU A 135 -6.80 -11.43 0.71
CA GLU A 135 -5.55 -10.80 0.34
C GLU A 135 -5.24 -10.99 -1.15
N ALA A 136 -5.35 -12.21 -1.66
CA ALA A 136 -5.16 -12.50 -3.08
C ALA A 136 -6.19 -11.77 -3.95
N GLY A 137 -7.48 -11.77 -3.56
CA GLY A 137 -8.52 -11.04 -4.28
C GLY A 137 -8.30 -9.53 -4.28
N THR A 138 -7.82 -8.98 -3.17
CA THR A 138 -7.46 -7.56 -3.05
C THR A 138 -6.26 -7.21 -3.93
N GLY A 139 -5.24 -8.06 -3.95
CA GLY A 139 -4.07 -7.93 -4.82
C GLY A 139 -4.42 -7.92 -6.29
N PHE A 140 -5.29 -8.85 -6.73
CA PHE A 140 -5.83 -8.83 -8.10
C PHE A 140 -6.58 -7.53 -8.42
N GLY A 141 -7.49 -7.11 -7.54
CA GLY A 141 -8.23 -5.86 -7.73
C GLY A 141 -7.34 -4.61 -7.71
N PHE A 142 -6.17 -4.68 -7.10
CA PHE A 142 -5.20 -3.59 -7.05
C PHE A 142 -4.35 -3.47 -8.32
N LEU A 143 -4.10 -4.60 -9.01
CA LEU A 143 -3.28 -4.65 -10.23
C LEU A 143 -4.09 -4.53 -11.54
N ALA A 144 -5.40 -4.76 -11.50
CA ALA A 144 -6.31 -4.68 -12.65
C ALA A 144 -6.69 -3.23 -12.99
#